data_AF-A0A1U9NAH4-F1
#
_entry.id   AF-A0A1U9NAH4-F1
#
_cell.length_a   1.000
_cell.length_b   1.000
_cell.length_c   1.000
_cell.angle_alpha   90.00
_cell.angle_beta   90.00
_cell.angle_gamma   90.00
#
_symmetry.space_group_name_H-M   'P 1'
#
loop_
_entity.id
_entity.type
_entity.pdbx_description
1 polymer ?
#
loop_
_entity_poly.entity_id
_entity_poly.type
_entity_poly.pdbx_seq_one_letter_code
_entity_poly.pdbx_strand_id
1 'polypeptide(L)'
;MLSPHKWEIGVSAGSYYPSLTQDFWGNDIGLAYDDDHLGMQFYAFSYHIDEIEDPEHVACRLFSLNLLLNGALRVAWNKNFAVPVEFTHFALCDGGGQHSVHAANIENNPFSQNADIDKYEHEATPASGRLSSRIFNLCKKDEVLRSLIFQVGLISLNSSLETIMTWGTLYKIYDSVKYHSKKNNYDFLKLGDPGRINQFTAACNSSLLLGVYARHGDMGWGQPAAAITDINEATSLILDLANKFCLVHIGAQHP
;
A
#
# COMPACT_ATOMS: atom_id res chain seq x y z
N MET A 1 26.02 8.74 -11.93
CA MET A 1 25.54 9.46 -10.75
C MET A 1 24.16 9.93 -11.14
N LEU A 2 23.13 9.64 -10.34
CA LEU A 2 21.78 10.13 -10.65
C LEU A 2 21.80 11.67 -10.63
N SER A 3 21.01 12.28 -11.51
CA SER A 3 20.79 13.74 -11.49
C SER A 3 20.11 14.14 -10.17
N PRO A 4 20.18 15.40 -9.74
CA PRO A 4 19.30 15.89 -8.69
C PRO A 4 17.82 15.62 -9.03
N HIS A 5 16.99 15.44 -8.00
CA HIS A 5 15.54 15.29 -8.20
C HIS A 5 14.97 16.52 -8.90
N LYS A 6 14.13 16.30 -9.90
CA LYS A 6 13.40 17.35 -10.62
C LYS A 6 12.21 17.83 -9.78
N TRP A 7 11.53 16.88 -9.14
CA TRP A 7 10.28 17.12 -8.41
C TRP A 7 10.43 16.89 -6.91
N GLU A 8 9.88 17.81 -6.13
CA GLU A 8 9.62 17.65 -4.70
C GLU A 8 8.14 17.32 -4.49
N ILE A 9 7.86 16.37 -3.60
CA ILE A 9 6.50 15.92 -3.28
C ILE A 9 6.17 16.40 -1.87
N GLY A 10 5.10 17.17 -1.71
CA GLY A 10 4.59 17.56 -0.41
C GLY A 10 3.74 16.46 0.21
N VAL A 11 3.98 16.16 1.49
CA VAL A 11 3.40 15.01 2.19
C VAL A 11 2.56 15.45 3.39
N SER A 12 1.41 14.79 3.57
CA SER A 12 0.61 14.83 4.81
C SER A 12 0.70 13.45 5.46
N ALA A 13 1.04 13.38 6.75
CA ALA A 13 1.19 12.12 7.46
C ALA A 13 1.02 12.29 8.97
N GLY A 14 0.91 11.18 9.70
CA GLY A 14 0.93 11.20 11.16
C GLY A 14 2.32 11.49 11.73
N SER A 15 2.40 11.68 13.05
CA SER A 15 3.64 11.97 13.79
C SER A 15 4.72 10.86 13.73
N TYR A 16 4.41 9.72 13.11
CA TYR A 16 5.36 8.64 12.87
C TYR A 16 6.25 8.88 11.65
N TYR A 17 5.96 9.89 10.81
CA TYR A 17 6.67 10.14 9.56
C TYR A 17 8.17 10.44 9.74
N PRO A 18 8.63 11.24 10.73
CA PRO A 18 10.07 11.43 10.96
C PRO A 18 10.82 10.12 11.16
N SER A 19 10.27 9.20 11.95
CA SER A 19 10.86 7.87 12.15
C SER A 19 10.88 7.05 10.85
N LEU A 20 9.92 7.27 9.96
CA LEU A 20 9.80 6.56 8.70
C LEU A 20 10.89 6.96 7.69
N THR A 21 11.44 8.17 7.78
CA THR A 21 12.53 8.63 6.91
C THR A 21 13.79 7.77 7.03
N GLN A 22 13.98 7.09 8.17
CA GLN A 22 15.08 6.16 8.37
C GLN A 22 14.86 4.79 7.72
N ASP A 23 13.61 4.45 7.40
CA ASP A 23 13.26 3.18 6.78
C ASP A 23 13.36 3.27 5.25
N PHE A 24 13.10 4.44 4.65
CA PHE A 24 13.04 4.65 3.20
C PHE A 24 14.12 5.63 2.71
N TRP A 25 15.33 5.11 2.54
CA TRP A 25 16.51 5.87 2.07
C TRP A 25 17.00 5.42 0.67
N GLY A 26 16.13 4.76 -0.11
CA GLY A 26 16.47 4.21 -1.43
C GLY A 26 16.15 5.15 -2.60
N ASN A 27 16.56 4.74 -3.80
CA ASN A 27 16.30 5.50 -5.03
C ASN A 27 14.84 5.41 -5.49
N ASP A 28 14.10 4.38 -5.07
CA ASP A 28 12.70 4.22 -5.49
C ASP A 28 11.81 5.28 -4.84
N ILE A 29 12.01 5.52 -3.54
CA ILE A 29 11.33 6.56 -2.78
C ILE A 29 12.18 6.99 -1.58
N GLY A 30 12.46 8.29 -1.53
CA GLY A 30 13.12 8.95 -0.39
C GLY A 30 12.09 9.75 0.39
N LEU A 31 12.11 9.65 1.72
CA LEU A 31 11.26 10.43 2.61
C LEU A 31 12.11 11.39 3.42
N ALA A 32 11.67 12.63 3.56
CA ALA A 32 12.39 13.69 4.26
C ALA A 32 11.43 14.55 5.09
N TYR A 33 11.95 15.21 6.11
CA TYR A 33 11.19 16.20 6.85
C TYR A 33 12.11 17.34 7.26
N ASP A 34 11.53 18.53 7.36
CA ASP A 34 12.14 19.67 8.02
C ASP A 34 11.37 19.98 9.30
N ASP A 35 12.10 20.30 10.36
CA ASP A 35 11.55 20.71 11.66
C ASP A 35 12.16 22.06 12.01
N ASP A 36 11.37 23.12 11.82
CA ASP A 36 11.78 24.47 12.07
C ASP A 36 10.79 25.21 12.99
N HIS A 37 11.04 26.51 13.19
CA HIS A 37 10.18 27.36 14.01
C HIS A 37 8.72 27.48 13.54
N LEU A 38 8.41 27.14 12.28
CA LEU A 38 7.06 27.14 11.71
C LEU A 38 6.35 25.79 11.88
N GLY A 39 7.10 24.76 12.27
CA GLY A 39 6.61 23.41 12.55
C GLY A 39 7.28 22.37 11.66
N MET A 40 6.68 21.19 11.65
CA MET A 40 7.21 20.05 10.93
C MET A 40 6.58 19.96 9.54
N GLN A 41 7.41 19.96 8.50
CA GLN A 41 7.00 19.80 7.10
C GLN A 41 7.53 18.47 6.56
N PHE A 42 6.71 17.76 5.78
CA PHE A 42 7.03 16.45 5.26
C PHE A 42 7.15 16.48 3.74
N TYR A 43 8.20 15.83 3.24
CA TYR A 43 8.52 15.76 1.83
C TYR A 43 8.85 14.33 1.41
N ALA A 44 8.69 14.06 0.12
CA ALA A 44 9.17 12.84 -0.51
C ALA A 44 9.78 13.13 -1.88
N PHE A 45 10.60 12.20 -2.35
CA PHE A 45 11.28 12.27 -3.64
C PHE A 45 11.28 10.88 -4.30
N SER A 46 11.28 10.84 -5.63
CA SER A 46 11.40 9.58 -6.38
C SER A 46 11.99 9.83 -7.76
N TYR A 47 13.03 9.07 -8.11
CA TYR A 47 13.60 9.12 -9.47
C TYR A 47 12.65 8.60 -10.54
N HIS A 48 11.60 7.86 -10.16
CA HIS A 48 10.64 7.29 -11.11
C HIS A 48 9.72 8.33 -11.75
N ILE A 49 9.72 9.57 -11.28
CA ILE A 49 8.93 10.68 -11.86
C ILE A 49 9.79 11.73 -12.54
N ASP A 50 11.12 11.71 -12.36
CA ASP A 50 12.01 12.77 -12.83
C ASP A 50 12.12 12.84 -14.36
N GLU A 51 11.92 11.71 -15.05
CA GLU A 51 11.89 11.65 -16.52
C GLU A 51 10.53 12.04 -17.14
N ILE A 52 9.50 12.27 -16.31
CA ILE A 52 8.16 12.63 -16.79
C ILE A 52 8.05 14.15 -16.90
N GLU A 53 7.62 14.60 -18.08
CA GLU A 53 7.40 16.02 -18.37
C GLU A 53 5.95 16.45 -18.13
N ASP A 54 4.98 15.56 -18.38
CA ASP A 54 3.57 15.86 -18.21
C ASP A 54 3.13 15.76 -16.73
N PRO A 55 2.67 16.86 -16.10
CA PRO A 55 2.23 16.83 -14.71
C PRO A 55 1.07 15.86 -14.44
N GLU A 56 0.17 15.61 -15.41
CA GLU A 56 -0.92 14.63 -15.18
C GLU A 56 -0.36 13.20 -15.05
N HIS A 57 0.64 12.86 -15.86
CA HIS A 57 1.34 11.59 -15.76
C HIS A 57 2.18 11.49 -14.46
N VAL A 58 2.82 12.57 -14.02
CA VAL A 58 3.50 12.63 -12.71
C VAL A 58 2.50 12.36 -11.59
N ALA A 59 1.35 13.03 -11.60
CA ALA A 59 0.31 12.88 -10.59
C ALA A 59 -0.21 11.43 -10.52
N CYS A 60 -0.45 10.80 -11.67
CA CYS A 60 -0.86 9.40 -11.76
C CYS A 60 0.17 8.43 -11.18
N ARG A 61 1.45 8.62 -11.52
CA ARG A 61 2.54 7.78 -11.00
C ARG A 61 2.73 7.98 -9.50
N LEU A 62 2.69 9.22 -9.02
CA LEU A 62 2.78 9.56 -7.60
C LEU A 62 1.65 8.95 -6.78
N PHE A 63 0.41 9.02 -7.27
CA PHE A 63 -0.73 8.37 -6.63
C PHE A 63 -0.50 6.85 -6.49
N SER A 64 0.00 6.22 -7.56
CA SER A 64 0.29 4.79 -7.58
C SER A 64 1.43 4.40 -6.63
N LEU A 65 2.52 5.18 -6.59
CA LEU A 65 3.60 5.00 -5.62
C LEU A 65 3.11 5.21 -4.17
N ASN A 66 2.23 6.18 -3.93
CA ASN A 66 1.65 6.42 -2.61
C ASN A 66 0.78 5.26 -2.12
N LEU A 67 0.00 4.64 -3.01
CA LEU A 67 -0.74 3.41 -2.70
C LEU A 67 0.21 2.26 -2.33
N LEU A 68 1.29 2.07 -3.08
CA LEU A 68 2.29 1.03 -2.78
C LEU A 68 2.99 1.28 -1.44
N LEU A 69 3.33 2.53 -1.14
CA LEU A 69 3.96 2.92 0.12
C LEU A 69 3.02 2.56 1.30
N ASN A 70 1.78 3.05 1.27
CA ASN A 70 0.82 2.75 2.34
C ASN A 70 0.52 1.26 2.47
N GLY A 71 0.41 0.54 1.35
CA GLY A 71 0.23 -0.90 1.35
C GLY A 71 1.39 -1.60 2.07
N ALA A 72 2.63 -1.25 1.71
CA ALA A 72 3.83 -1.82 2.32
C ALA A 72 3.92 -1.52 3.82
N LEU A 73 3.58 -0.29 4.24
CA LEU A 73 3.53 0.09 5.65
C LEU A 73 2.50 -0.71 6.44
N ARG A 74 1.26 -0.80 5.92
CA ARG A 74 0.17 -1.52 6.59
C ARG A 74 0.46 -3.00 6.74
N VAL A 75 1.03 -3.62 5.70
CA VAL A 75 1.47 -5.02 5.76
C VAL A 75 2.61 -5.16 6.77
N ALA A 76 3.66 -4.36 6.66
CA ALA A 76 4.85 -4.53 7.50
C ALA A 76 4.58 -4.31 9.00
N TRP A 77 3.76 -3.32 9.34
CA TRP A 77 3.41 -3.01 10.73
C TRP A 77 2.15 -3.75 11.20
N ASN A 78 1.53 -4.54 10.32
CA ASN A 78 0.29 -5.29 10.56
C ASN A 78 -0.80 -4.42 11.21
N LYS A 79 -0.99 -3.21 10.67
CA LYS A 79 -1.85 -2.18 11.27
C LYS A 79 -2.38 -1.22 10.22
N ASN A 80 -3.62 -0.76 10.40
CA ASN A 80 -4.14 0.39 9.66
C ASN A 80 -3.86 1.70 10.43
N PHE A 81 -3.29 2.70 9.75
CA PHE A 81 -3.05 4.01 10.34
C PHE A 81 -4.29 4.89 10.19
N ALA A 82 -4.66 5.59 11.27
CA ALA A 82 -5.69 6.62 11.21
C ALA A 82 -5.31 7.78 10.28
N VAL A 83 -4.01 8.10 10.20
CA VAL A 83 -3.48 9.10 9.28
C VAL A 83 -2.45 8.39 8.39
N PRO A 84 -2.82 7.92 7.19
CA PRO A 84 -1.87 7.33 6.23
C PRO A 84 -0.90 8.40 5.71
N VAL A 85 0.14 7.96 4.99
CA VAL A 85 1.00 8.89 4.24
C VAL A 85 0.26 9.31 2.99
N GLU A 86 0.04 10.60 2.78
CA GLU A 86 -0.65 11.13 1.61
C GLU A 86 0.29 12.08 0.85
N PHE A 87 0.49 11.79 -0.43
CA PHE A 87 1.15 12.74 -1.32
C PHE A 87 0.10 13.74 -1.77
N THR A 88 0.29 15.01 -1.40
CA THR A 88 -0.74 16.04 -1.56
C THR A 88 -0.52 16.88 -2.81
N HIS A 89 0.74 17.24 -3.06
CA HIS A 89 1.14 18.06 -4.19
C HIS A 89 2.58 17.75 -4.60
N PHE A 90 2.99 18.24 -5.76
CA PHE A 90 4.37 18.22 -6.21
C PHE A 90 4.71 19.51 -6.97
N ALA A 91 5.98 19.89 -6.95
CA ALA A 91 6.51 21.06 -7.62
C ALA A 91 7.96 20.83 -8.05
N LEU A 92 8.47 21.67 -8.95
CA LEU A 92 9.89 21.64 -9.30
C LEU A 92 10.74 22.07 -8.09
N CYS A 93 11.85 21.38 -7.84
CA CYS A 93 12.77 21.70 -6.74
C CYS A 93 13.33 23.13 -6.84
N ASP A 94 13.55 23.64 -8.05
CA ASP A 94 14.06 24.99 -8.30
C ASP A 94 12.97 26.08 -8.24
N GLY A 95 11.76 25.72 -7.78
CA GLY A 95 10.59 26.57 -7.73
C GLY A 95 9.71 26.45 -8.98
N GLY A 96 8.40 26.63 -8.80
CA GLY A 96 7.43 26.51 -9.88
C GLY A 96 5.99 26.49 -9.40
N GLY A 97 5.07 26.24 -10.33
CA GLY A 97 3.66 26.00 -10.00
C GLY A 97 3.52 24.68 -9.23
N GLN A 98 2.67 24.69 -8.21
CA GLN A 98 2.30 23.46 -7.50
C GLN A 98 1.21 22.72 -8.28
N HIS A 99 1.38 21.41 -8.40
CA HIS A 99 0.43 20.49 -8.99
C HIS A 99 -0.13 19.57 -7.92
N SER A 100 -1.43 19.29 -7.94
CA SER A 100 -2.04 18.34 -7.00
C SER A 100 -1.75 16.91 -7.42
N VAL A 101 -1.44 16.05 -6.46
CA VAL A 101 -1.40 14.60 -6.69
C VAL A 101 -2.83 14.09 -6.72
N HIS A 102 -3.33 13.84 -7.93
CA HIS A 102 -4.64 13.26 -8.18
C HIS A 102 -4.56 12.35 -9.39
N ALA A 103 -5.35 11.28 -9.41
CA ALA A 103 -5.35 10.36 -10.54
C ALA A 103 -6.74 9.78 -10.78
N ALA A 104 -7.19 9.83 -12.03
CA ALA A 104 -8.38 9.09 -12.47
C ALA A 104 -8.11 7.59 -12.65
N ASN A 105 -6.82 7.22 -12.76
CA ASN A 105 -6.36 5.86 -13.03
C ASN A 105 -5.20 5.50 -12.08
N ILE A 106 -4.93 4.19 -11.96
CA ILE A 106 -3.75 3.68 -11.26
C ILE A 106 -2.80 3.12 -12.32
N GLU A 107 -1.54 3.51 -12.25
CA GLU A 107 -0.48 2.91 -13.06
C GLU A 107 -0.09 1.55 -12.44
N ASN A 108 -0.35 0.46 -13.17
CA ASN A 108 -0.10 -0.89 -12.68
C ASN A 108 1.39 -1.20 -12.42
N ASN A 109 2.30 -0.42 -13.00
CA ASN A 109 3.74 -0.52 -12.78
C ASN A 109 4.35 0.90 -12.70
N PRO A 110 4.29 1.56 -11.53
CA PRO A 110 4.67 2.96 -11.38
C PRO A 110 6.19 3.16 -11.22
N PHE A 111 6.99 2.23 -11.73
CA PHE A 111 8.43 2.24 -11.64
C PHE A 111 9.03 2.50 -13.03
N SER A 112 9.86 3.54 -13.12
CA SER A 112 10.63 3.84 -14.35
C SER A 112 11.51 2.65 -14.76
N GLN A 113 11.70 2.49 -16.07
CA GLN A 113 12.60 1.49 -16.66
C GLN A 113 14.06 1.98 -16.76
N ASN A 114 14.37 3.16 -16.21
CA ASN A 114 15.72 3.69 -16.18
C ASN A 114 16.62 2.84 -15.27
N ALA A 115 17.52 2.08 -15.90
CA ALA A 115 18.44 1.18 -15.21
C ALA A 115 19.42 1.90 -14.28
N ASP A 116 19.65 3.21 -14.44
CA ASP A 116 20.52 3.96 -13.54
C ASP A 116 19.90 4.15 -12.15
N ILE A 117 18.56 4.10 -12.02
CA ILE A 117 17.86 4.13 -10.72
C ILE A 117 18.25 2.89 -9.89
N ASP A 118 18.33 1.73 -10.55
CA ASP A 118 18.65 0.44 -9.94
C ASP A 118 20.16 0.25 -9.74
N LYS A 119 20.99 0.91 -10.56
CA LYS A 119 22.46 0.77 -10.52
C LYS A 119 23.09 1.24 -9.20
N TYR A 120 22.39 2.13 -8.49
CA TYR A 120 22.81 2.66 -7.19
C TYR A 120 21.92 2.16 -6.05
N GLU A 121 21.17 1.06 -6.22
CA GLU A 121 20.68 0.28 -5.08
C GLU A 121 21.91 -0.19 -4.29
N HIS A 122 22.36 0.64 -3.35
CA HIS A 122 23.59 0.44 -2.61
C HIS A 122 23.56 -0.94 -1.93
N GLU A 123 24.71 -1.63 -1.91
CA GLU A 123 24.95 -2.79 -1.04
C GLU A 123 24.71 -2.47 0.45
N ALA A 124 24.65 -1.19 0.81
CA ALA A 124 24.31 -0.68 2.14
C ALA A 124 22.81 -0.47 2.38
N THR A 125 21.94 -0.56 1.37
CA THR A 125 20.50 -0.24 1.49
C THR A 125 19.81 -1.29 2.35
N PRO A 126 19.31 -0.99 3.58
CA PRO A 126 18.52 -1.91 4.36
C PRO A 126 17.08 -1.96 3.83
N ALA A 127 16.89 -1.95 2.50
CA ALA A 127 15.71 -2.61 1.93
C ALA A 127 15.63 -4.05 2.49
N SER A 128 16.76 -4.67 2.83
CA SER A 128 16.83 -5.92 3.61
C SER A 128 16.57 -5.78 5.12
N GLY A 129 16.79 -4.60 5.73
CA GLY A 129 16.71 -4.38 7.18
C GLY A 129 15.31 -4.02 7.70
N ARG A 130 14.41 -3.51 6.85
CA ARG A 130 13.01 -3.19 7.22
C ARG A 130 12.03 -3.79 6.22
N LEU A 131 11.03 -4.50 6.74
CA LEU A 131 10.05 -5.24 5.94
C LEU A 131 9.25 -4.33 4.99
N SER A 132 8.89 -3.12 5.41
CA SER A 132 8.16 -2.14 4.58
C SER A 132 8.94 -1.76 3.33
N SER A 133 10.20 -1.36 3.51
CA SER A 133 11.10 -0.97 2.42
C SER A 133 11.42 -2.15 1.51
N ARG A 134 11.58 -3.36 2.08
CA ARG A 134 11.73 -4.61 1.30
C ARG A 134 10.54 -4.84 0.39
N ILE A 135 9.32 -4.79 0.95
CA ILE A 135 8.08 -5.02 0.20
C ILE A 135 7.94 -4.00 -0.93
N PHE A 136 8.16 -2.71 -0.62
CA PHE A 136 8.05 -1.64 -1.60
C PHE A 136 9.01 -1.83 -2.76
N ASN A 137 10.28 -2.11 -2.47
CA ASN A 137 11.31 -2.37 -3.48
C ASN A 137 10.98 -3.58 -4.35
N LEU A 138 10.52 -4.68 -3.72
CA LEU A 138 10.13 -5.89 -4.45
C LEU A 138 8.92 -5.67 -5.35
N CYS A 139 8.05 -4.70 -5.08
CA CYS A 139 6.93 -4.38 -5.97
C CYS A 139 7.40 -3.94 -7.38
N LYS A 140 8.64 -3.46 -7.54
CA LYS A 140 9.22 -3.17 -8.86
C LYS A 140 9.36 -4.43 -9.73
N LYS A 141 9.75 -5.56 -9.12
CA LYS A 141 10.15 -6.80 -9.81
C LYS A 141 9.12 -7.94 -9.66
N ASP A 142 8.30 -7.92 -8.61
CA ASP A 142 7.33 -8.96 -8.28
C ASP A 142 5.89 -8.44 -8.44
N GLU A 143 5.23 -8.88 -9.51
CA GLU A 143 3.87 -8.46 -9.84
C GLU A 143 2.82 -8.99 -8.85
N VAL A 144 3.08 -10.13 -8.20
CA VAL A 144 2.19 -10.71 -7.21
C VAL A 144 2.19 -9.84 -5.96
N LEU A 145 3.38 -9.46 -5.48
CA LEU A 145 3.51 -8.51 -4.39
C LEU A 145 2.92 -7.16 -4.79
N ARG A 146 3.29 -6.60 -5.95
CA ARG A 146 2.78 -5.30 -6.41
C ARG A 146 1.24 -5.26 -6.44
N SER A 147 0.61 -6.28 -7.02
CA SER A 147 -0.85 -6.35 -7.09
C SER A 147 -1.52 -6.43 -5.71
N LEU A 148 -0.99 -7.27 -4.82
CA LEU A 148 -1.49 -7.39 -3.44
C LEU A 148 -1.32 -6.08 -2.67
N ILE A 149 -0.14 -5.48 -2.75
CA ILE A 149 0.21 -4.27 -2.01
C ILE A 149 -0.62 -3.07 -2.49
N PHE A 150 -0.94 -2.96 -3.79
CA PHE A 150 -1.92 -1.98 -4.26
C PHE A 150 -3.28 -2.13 -3.58
N GLN A 151 -3.80 -3.35 -3.48
CA GLN A 151 -5.08 -3.60 -2.82
C GLN A 151 -5.04 -3.21 -1.34
N VAL A 152 -3.95 -3.53 -0.64
CA VAL A 152 -3.76 -3.12 0.77
C VAL A 152 -3.62 -1.59 0.88
N GLY A 153 -2.99 -0.94 -0.09
CA GLY A 153 -2.88 0.51 -0.21
C GLY A 153 -4.23 1.23 -0.31
N LEU A 154 -5.23 0.56 -0.87
CA LEU A 154 -6.60 1.09 -1.05
C LEU A 154 -7.49 0.97 0.20
N ILE A 155 -7.03 0.35 1.29
CA ILE A 155 -7.79 0.32 2.55
C ILE A 155 -7.92 1.76 3.06
N SER A 156 -9.15 2.27 3.18
CA SER A 156 -9.44 3.59 3.72
C SER A 156 -10.75 3.63 4.49
N LEU A 157 -10.74 4.27 5.65
CA LEU A 157 -11.87 4.34 6.58
C LEU A 157 -12.25 5.79 6.92
N ASN A 158 -11.84 6.77 6.09
CA ASN A 158 -11.99 8.20 6.42
C ASN A 158 -13.41 8.70 6.14
N SER A 159 -14.20 7.95 5.36
CA SER A 159 -15.60 8.26 5.09
C SER A 159 -16.46 7.00 5.01
N SER A 160 -17.79 7.16 5.08
CA SER A 160 -18.71 6.03 4.90
C SER A 160 -18.58 5.39 3.52
N LEU A 161 -18.36 6.19 2.46
CA LEU A 161 -18.17 5.67 1.10
C LEU A 161 -16.88 4.86 1.00
N GLU A 162 -15.78 5.36 1.55
CA GLU A 162 -14.53 4.61 1.61
C GLU A 162 -14.65 3.34 2.43
N THR A 163 -15.42 3.36 3.52
CA THR A 163 -15.71 2.17 4.33
C THR A 163 -16.46 1.11 3.53
N ILE A 164 -17.44 1.51 2.70
CA ILE A 164 -18.14 0.62 1.77
C ILE A 164 -17.15 -0.02 0.79
N MET A 165 -16.31 0.79 0.17
CA MET A 165 -15.30 0.30 -0.78
C MET A 165 -14.28 -0.63 -0.11
N THR A 166 -13.89 -0.31 1.12
CA THR A 166 -12.91 -1.08 1.89
C THR A 166 -13.39 -2.49 2.16
N TRP A 167 -14.66 -2.74 2.49
CA TRP A 167 -15.17 -4.11 2.61
C TRP A 167 -14.95 -4.96 1.36
N GLY A 168 -15.23 -4.38 0.18
CA GLY A 168 -14.95 -5.02 -1.10
C GLY A 168 -13.45 -5.25 -1.33
N THR A 169 -12.62 -4.28 -0.95
CA THR A 169 -11.15 -4.38 -1.01
C THR A 169 -10.60 -5.47 -0.09
N LEU A 170 -11.07 -5.57 1.15
CA LEU A 170 -10.65 -6.61 2.10
C LEU A 170 -10.92 -8.02 1.55
N TYR A 171 -12.08 -8.22 0.91
CA TYR A 171 -12.38 -9.50 0.29
C TYR A 171 -11.46 -9.81 -0.89
N LYS A 172 -11.14 -8.82 -1.73
CA LYS A 172 -10.18 -8.97 -2.85
C LYS A 172 -8.78 -9.32 -2.37
N ILE A 173 -8.34 -8.75 -1.24
CA ILE A 173 -7.05 -9.09 -0.60
C ILE A 173 -7.07 -10.55 -0.17
N TYR A 174 -8.12 -10.99 0.54
CA TYR A 174 -8.30 -12.40 0.92
C TYR A 174 -8.25 -13.34 -0.31
N ASP A 175 -9.02 -13.03 -1.35
CA ASP A 175 -9.08 -13.84 -2.58
C ASP A 175 -7.69 -13.91 -3.25
N SER A 176 -6.97 -12.79 -3.30
CA SER A 176 -5.62 -12.71 -3.87
C SER A 176 -4.64 -13.58 -3.08
N VAL A 177 -4.61 -13.46 -1.74
CA VAL A 177 -3.75 -14.29 -0.88
C VAL A 177 -4.09 -15.77 -1.05
N LYS A 178 -5.38 -16.13 -1.05
CA LYS A 178 -5.82 -17.52 -1.22
C LYS A 178 -5.41 -18.09 -2.58
N TYR A 179 -5.65 -17.34 -3.66
CA TYR A 179 -5.29 -17.74 -5.01
C TYR A 179 -3.79 -17.94 -5.16
N HIS A 180 -2.98 -16.96 -4.74
CA HIS A 180 -1.53 -17.03 -4.88
C HIS A 180 -0.90 -18.06 -3.92
N SER A 181 -1.48 -18.29 -2.74
CA SER A 181 -1.05 -19.38 -1.85
C SER A 181 -1.24 -20.74 -2.54
N LYS A 182 -2.41 -20.98 -3.14
CA LYS A 182 -2.66 -22.20 -3.92
C LYS A 182 -1.71 -22.33 -5.10
N LYS A 183 -1.53 -21.25 -5.88
CA LYS A 183 -0.66 -21.24 -7.07
C LYS A 183 0.80 -21.57 -6.73
N ASN A 184 1.29 -21.10 -5.58
CA ASN A 184 2.69 -21.28 -5.16
C ASN A 184 2.87 -22.41 -4.12
N ASN A 185 1.86 -23.25 -3.87
CA ASN A 185 1.89 -24.32 -2.86
C ASN A 185 2.22 -23.83 -1.42
N TYR A 186 1.79 -22.63 -1.06
CA TYR A 186 1.85 -22.17 0.33
C TYR A 186 0.67 -22.74 1.13
N ASP A 187 0.95 -23.17 2.36
CA ASP A 187 -0.08 -23.69 3.27
C ASP A 187 -0.95 -22.55 3.81
N PHE A 188 -2.06 -22.27 3.12
CA PHE A 188 -2.99 -21.19 3.48
C PHE A 188 -3.54 -21.33 4.91
N LEU A 189 -3.67 -22.55 5.44
CA LEU A 189 -4.18 -22.78 6.79
C LEU A 189 -3.20 -22.30 7.87
N LYS A 190 -1.92 -22.14 7.54
CA LYS A 190 -0.91 -21.54 8.42
C LYS A 190 -0.91 -20.01 8.37
N LEU A 191 -1.56 -19.41 7.37
CA LEU A 191 -1.59 -17.96 7.20
C LEU A 191 -2.72 -17.30 8.01
N GLY A 192 -3.82 -18.00 8.31
CA GLY A 192 -4.91 -17.43 9.10
C GLY A 192 -5.82 -18.48 9.74
N ASP A 193 -6.53 -18.06 10.79
CA ASP A 193 -7.49 -18.92 11.49
C ASP A 193 -8.71 -19.22 10.59
N PRO A 194 -8.95 -20.48 10.21
CA PRO A 194 -10.09 -20.85 9.37
C PRO A 194 -11.44 -20.43 9.96
N GLY A 195 -11.59 -20.45 11.30
CA GLY A 195 -12.82 -20.04 11.97
C GLY A 195 -13.12 -18.56 11.71
N ARG A 196 -12.12 -17.69 11.88
CA ARG A 196 -12.26 -16.25 11.63
C ARG A 196 -12.40 -15.90 10.16
N ILE A 197 -11.69 -16.61 9.28
CA ILE A 197 -11.86 -16.46 7.82
C ILE A 197 -13.29 -16.83 7.40
N ASN A 198 -13.86 -17.88 7.98
CA ASN A 198 -15.25 -18.26 7.73
C ASN A 198 -16.23 -17.18 8.22
N GLN A 199 -16.01 -16.61 9.40
CA GLN A 199 -16.85 -15.50 9.91
C GLN A 199 -16.75 -14.25 9.04
N PHE A 200 -15.55 -13.90 8.57
CA PHE A 200 -15.32 -12.79 7.65
C PHE A 200 -16.04 -13.01 6.31
N THR A 201 -15.81 -14.15 5.67
CA THR A 201 -16.41 -14.46 4.37
C THR A 201 -17.94 -14.60 4.47
N ALA A 202 -18.47 -15.11 5.58
CA ALA A 202 -19.90 -15.15 5.86
C ALA A 202 -20.51 -13.73 5.94
N ALA A 203 -19.81 -12.79 6.59
CA ALA A 203 -20.23 -11.38 6.63
C ALA A 203 -20.25 -10.76 5.23
N CYS A 204 -19.15 -10.86 4.48
CA CYS A 204 -19.03 -10.27 3.15
C CYS A 204 -20.08 -10.78 2.15
N ASN A 205 -20.57 -12.00 2.34
CA ASN A 205 -21.55 -12.62 1.46
C ASN A 205 -23.00 -12.45 1.93
N SER A 206 -23.26 -11.74 3.02
CA SER A 206 -24.61 -11.56 3.56
C SER A 206 -25.01 -10.09 3.58
N SER A 207 -25.84 -9.69 2.61
CA SER A 207 -26.48 -8.36 2.59
C SER A 207 -27.39 -8.13 3.79
N LEU A 208 -27.92 -9.19 4.42
CA LEU A 208 -28.70 -9.08 5.67
C LEU A 208 -27.85 -8.64 6.86
N LEU A 209 -26.56 -8.98 6.87
CA LEU A 209 -25.64 -8.60 7.95
C LEU A 209 -24.93 -7.28 7.69
N LEU A 210 -24.36 -7.12 6.50
CA LEU A 210 -23.54 -5.97 6.15
C LEU A 210 -24.30 -4.89 5.36
N GLY A 211 -25.52 -5.16 4.89
CA GLY A 211 -26.30 -4.19 4.12
C GLY A 211 -25.53 -3.72 2.89
N VAL A 212 -25.37 -2.39 2.79
CA VAL A 212 -24.61 -1.72 1.72
C VAL A 212 -23.12 -2.04 1.74
N TYR A 213 -22.59 -2.57 2.85
CA TYR A 213 -21.19 -2.96 2.99
C TYR A 213 -20.91 -4.38 2.47
N ALA A 214 -21.94 -5.18 2.15
CA ALA A 214 -21.77 -6.53 1.63
C ALA A 214 -21.19 -6.51 0.20
N ARG A 215 -20.42 -7.53 -0.15
CA ARG A 215 -19.88 -7.71 -1.52
C ARG A 215 -21.00 -8.01 -2.52
N HIS A 216 -21.99 -8.77 -2.09
CA HIS A 216 -23.09 -9.24 -2.90
C HIS A 216 -24.42 -8.71 -2.35
N GLY A 217 -25.40 -8.56 -3.24
CA GLY A 217 -26.79 -8.36 -2.85
C GLY A 217 -27.37 -9.60 -2.16
N ASP A 218 -28.69 -9.63 -1.95
CA ASP A 218 -29.32 -10.80 -1.34
C ASP A 218 -29.23 -12.02 -2.27
N MET A 219 -28.47 -13.03 -1.85
CA MET A 219 -28.28 -14.30 -2.54
C MET A 219 -29.19 -15.41 -1.97
N GLY A 220 -30.12 -15.08 -1.07
CA GLY A 220 -30.98 -16.04 -0.38
C GLY A 220 -30.26 -16.90 0.65
N TRP A 221 -29.04 -16.50 1.05
CA TRP A 221 -28.26 -17.20 2.06
C TRP A 221 -28.78 -16.79 3.43
N GLY A 222 -29.20 -17.78 4.23
CA GLY A 222 -29.68 -17.54 5.59
C GLY A 222 -28.63 -16.81 6.45
N GLN A 223 -29.08 -16.23 7.57
CA GLN A 223 -28.18 -15.49 8.46
C GLN A 223 -27.19 -16.45 9.15
N PRO A 224 -25.88 -16.28 8.94
CA PRO A 224 -24.88 -17.11 9.61
C PRO A 224 -24.85 -16.79 11.11
N ALA A 225 -24.59 -17.83 11.94
CA ALA A 225 -24.65 -17.72 13.40
C ALA A 225 -23.53 -16.85 14.01
N ALA A 226 -22.39 -16.71 13.31
CA ALA A 226 -21.28 -15.86 13.69
C ALA A 226 -20.66 -15.22 12.45
N ALA A 227 -20.47 -13.91 12.49
CA ALA A 227 -19.93 -13.12 11.38
C ALA A 227 -19.17 -11.91 11.93
N ILE A 228 -18.08 -11.52 11.26
CA ILE A 228 -17.33 -10.30 11.60
C ILE A 228 -18.05 -9.12 10.93
N THR A 229 -18.73 -8.29 11.71
CA THR A 229 -19.43 -7.09 11.21
C THR A 229 -18.70 -5.79 11.51
N ASP A 230 -17.71 -5.81 12.41
CA ASP A 230 -16.85 -4.67 12.69
C ASP A 230 -15.72 -4.56 11.63
N ILE A 231 -15.60 -3.39 11.02
CA ILE A 231 -14.62 -3.15 9.96
C ILE A 231 -13.18 -3.17 10.45
N ASN A 232 -12.91 -2.76 11.69
CA ASN A 232 -11.55 -2.77 12.24
C ASN A 232 -11.10 -4.20 12.53
N GLU A 233 -12.02 -5.03 13.03
CA GLU A 233 -11.81 -6.46 13.21
C GLU A 233 -11.53 -7.16 11.88
N ALA A 234 -12.32 -6.89 10.84
CA ALA A 234 -12.11 -7.42 9.49
C ALA A 234 -10.77 -6.95 8.90
N THR A 235 -10.47 -5.66 9.02
CA THR A 235 -9.21 -5.07 8.53
C THR A 235 -8.00 -5.72 9.22
N SER A 236 -8.05 -5.91 10.54
CA SER A 236 -6.97 -6.53 11.31
C SER A 236 -6.73 -7.98 10.88
N LEU A 237 -7.80 -8.76 10.67
CA LEU A 237 -7.69 -10.14 10.19
C LEU A 237 -7.04 -10.21 8.80
N ILE A 238 -7.45 -9.34 7.88
CA ILE A 238 -6.97 -9.36 6.50
C ILE A 238 -5.55 -8.81 6.36
N LEU A 239 -5.18 -7.80 7.16
CA LEU A 239 -3.79 -7.33 7.22
C LEU A 239 -2.85 -8.40 7.78
N ASP A 240 -3.27 -9.14 8.81
CA ASP A 240 -2.49 -10.26 9.36
C ASP A 240 -2.28 -11.36 8.32
N LEU A 241 -3.33 -11.69 7.57
CA LEU A 241 -3.28 -12.65 6.47
C LEU A 241 -2.31 -12.18 5.36
N ALA A 242 -2.39 -10.90 4.96
CA ALA A 242 -1.50 -10.32 3.95
C ALA A 242 -0.03 -10.24 4.42
N ASN A 243 0.20 -9.91 5.69
CA ASN A 243 1.54 -9.91 6.31
C ASN A 243 2.19 -11.29 6.23
N LYS A 244 1.49 -12.33 6.72
CA LYS A 244 2.02 -13.70 6.71
C LYS A 244 2.25 -14.20 5.29
N PHE A 245 1.36 -13.89 4.35
CA PHE A 245 1.58 -14.19 2.94
C PHE A 245 2.86 -13.53 2.41
N CYS A 246 3.04 -12.22 2.65
CA CYS A 246 4.23 -11.51 2.17
C CYS A 246 5.51 -12.10 2.74
N LEU A 247 5.55 -12.45 4.03
CA LEU A 247 6.70 -13.08 4.66
C LEU A 247 7.06 -14.43 4.01
N VAL A 248 6.06 -15.30 3.79
CA VAL A 248 6.27 -16.61 3.15
C VAL A 248 6.69 -16.44 1.69
N HIS A 249 6.02 -15.55 0.96
CA HIS A 249 6.27 -15.33 -0.46
C HIS A 249 7.65 -14.73 -0.71
N ILE A 250 8.04 -13.72 0.09
CA ILE A 250 9.38 -13.13 0.03
C ILE A 250 10.44 -14.18 0.37
N GLY A 251 10.27 -14.96 1.44
CA GLY A 251 11.23 -15.99 1.81
C GLY A 251 11.39 -17.11 0.78
N ALA A 252 10.35 -17.37 -0.02
CA ALA A 252 10.38 -18.40 -1.07
C ALA A 252 10.91 -17.90 -2.42
N GLN A 253 10.55 -16.68 -2.83
CA GLN A 253 10.86 -16.14 -4.15
C GLN A 253 12.06 -15.19 -4.17
N HIS A 254 12.39 -14.59 -3.03
CA HIS A 254 13.42 -13.57 -2.87
C HIS A 254 14.27 -13.83 -1.62
N PRO A 255 14.90 -15.02 -1.49
CA PRO A 255 15.62 -15.43 -0.28
C PRO A 255 16.76 -14.48 0.12
#